data_AF-A9E398-F1
#
_entry.id   AF-A9E398-F1
#
_cell.length_a   1.000
_cell.length_b   1.000
_cell.length_c   1.000
_cell.angle_alpha   90.00
_cell.angle_beta   90.00
_cell.angle_gamma   90.00
#
_symmetry.space_group_name_H-M   'P 1'
#
loop_
_entity.id
_entity.type
_entity.pdbx_description
1 polymer ?
#
loop_
_entity_poly.entity_id
_entity_poly.type
_entity_poly.pdbx_seq_one_letter_code
_entity_poly.pdbx_strand_id
1 'polypeptide(L)'
;MFGEDFKIIFKGNKAYLTDDKPIPLNKVDIPNYVTEFKYPTYWLIKVIKHIETEKRIYCEIISYHNGKTRFEENQKRFSDKLNALETVTFRSIDTIALNKTIKGGISKPFYTSKDTVISDNSYLPKNHETTYKGNISKTFYVKFKDVNFKNGEVTFEKKFDEYKEIIELSIVNPSIREEFDAVKNYFSKILKTKKIQINSKIEITGNQITSIEVNSPEISKINEQLIEEVKINFIKSTKNSNIEIDKTLFTMEEYFDSFSKEEVNINAFYNDDSDFFEDLLKITNTKHYKHLNFLSKKHESRIMKLRFLHKPFSFLFLIEGKENYHYIWETLDTKEATYVWHIEKEISKVKEYLNEIESKIKTIKIDGKKNYINSTEDKFERVYHDYSEVKQGFVKWKKELNFILS
;
A
#
# COMPACT_ATOMS: atom_id res chain seq x y z
N MET A 1 -30.29 20.36 0.64
CA MET A 1 -29.14 19.99 -0.19
C MET A 1 -28.78 18.52 -0.03
N PHE A 2 -28.89 17.89 1.15
CA PHE A 2 -28.73 16.43 1.25
C PHE A 2 -29.65 15.68 0.28
N GLY A 3 -29.10 14.71 -0.45
CA GLY A 3 -29.82 13.89 -1.43
C GLY A 3 -30.08 14.57 -2.78
N GLU A 4 -29.74 15.85 -2.93
CA GLU A 4 -29.91 16.58 -4.19
C GLU A 4 -28.82 16.21 -5.20
N ASP A 5 -29.22 16.11 -6.47
CA ASP A 5 -28.32 15.91 -7.60
C ASP A 5 -27.98 17.27 -8.23
N PHE A 6 -26.70 17.58 -8.33
CA PHE A 6 -26.19 18.80 -8.93
C PHE A 6 -25.19 18.50 -10.03
N LYS A 7 -24.98 19.49 -10.90
CA LYS A 7 -23.84 19.54 -11.83
C LYS A 7 -22.73 20.36 -11.22
N ILE A 8 -21.51 19.83 -11.28
CA ILE A 8 -20.30 20.63 -11.10
C ILE A 8 -19.62 20.78 -12.46
N ILE A 9 -19.43 22.01 -12.89
CA ILE A 9 -18.84 22.33 -14.20
C ILE A 9 -17.39 22.78 -13.98
N PHE A 10 -16.46 22.23 -14.75
CA PHE A 10 -15.05 22.60 -14.70
C PHE A 10 -14.68 23.45 -15.91
N LYS A 11 -14.02 24.58 -15.67
CA LYS A 11 -13.50 25.48 -16.71
C LYS A 11 -12.12 25.97 -16.30
N GLY A 12 -11.08 25.49 -16.99
CA GLY A 12 -9.69 25.79 -16.63
C GLY A 12 -9.36 25.31 -15.21
N ASN A 13 -8.87 26.19 -14.36
CA ASN A 13 -8.48 25.88 -12.98
C ASN A 13 -9.60 26.14 -11.93
N LYS A 14 -10.86 26.18 -12.37
CA LYS A 14 -12.02 26.49 -11.52
C LYS A 14 -13.15 25.49 -11.74
N ALA A 15 -13.86 25.20 -10.66
CA ALA A 15 -15.12 24.47 -10.64
C ALA A 15 -16.29 25.43 -10.33
N TYR A 16 -17.47 25.11 -10.84
CA TYR A 16 -18.67 25.93 -10.74
C TYR A 16 -19.86 25.06 -10.34
N LEU A 17 -20.53 25.46 -9.27
CA LEU A 17 -21.84 24.92 -8.86
C LEU A 17 -22.98 25.88 -9.23
N THR A 18 -22.65 27.11 -9.63
CA THR A 18 -23.53 28.16 -10.11
C THR A 18 -22.78 28.96 -11.17
N ASP A 19 -23.48 29.81 -11.94
CA ASP A 19 -22.81 30.69 -12.90
C ASP A 19 -22.06 31.86 -12.22
N ASP A 20 -22.37 32.16 -10.95
CA ASP A 20 -21.95 33.39 -10.28
C ASP A 20 -20.63 33.26 -9.53
N LYS A 21 -20.35 32.09 -8.93
CA LYS A 21 -19.19 31.92 -8.04
C LYS A 21 -18.32 30.71 -8.41
N PRO A 22 -17.06 30.93 -8.82
CA PRO A 22 -16.10 29.86 -9.00
C PRO A 22 -15.50 29.38 -7.68
N ILE A 23 -15.21 28.09 -7.60
CA ILE A 23 -14.40 27.45 -6.57
C ILE A 23 -13.06 27.04 -7.20
N PRO A 24 -11.91 27.49 -6.68
CA PRO A 24 -10.60 27.07 -7.17
C PRO A 24 -10.41 25.55 -7.06
N LEU A 25 -9.72 24.91 -8.01
CA LEU A 25 -9.52 23.45 -7.98
C LEU A 25 -8.82 22.93 -6.73
N ASN A 26 -7.93 23.71 -6.09
CA ASN A 26 -7.29 23.31 -4.82
C ASN A 26 -8.24 23.31 -3.61
N LYS A 27 -9.48 23.80 -3.78
CA LYS A 27 -10.59 23.71 -2.82
C LYS A 27 -11.65 22.70 -3.27
N VAL A 28 -11.37 21.96 -4.33
CA VAL A 28 -12.14 20.82 -4.77
C VAL A 28 -11.24 19.61 -4.54
N ASP A 29 -11.78 18.54 -3.97
CA ASP A 29 -11.03 17.34 -3.58
C ASP A 29 -10.61 16.50 -4.79
N ILE A 30 -9.86 17.11 -5.71
CA ILE A 30 -9.31 16.53 -6.93
C ILE A 30 -7.80 16.38 -6.71
N PRO A 31 -7.18 15.29 -7.21
CA PRO A 31 -5.75 15.09 -7.06
C PRO A 31 -4.89 16.29 -7.50
N ASN A 32 -3.87 16.62 -6.71
CA ASN A 32 -3.03 17.81 -6.91
C ASN A 32 -2.29 17.87 -8.26
N TYR A 33 -2.15 16.74 -8.96
CA TYR A 33 -1.58 16.71 -10.31
C TYR A 33 -2.52 17.31 -11.37
N VAL A 34 -3.81 17.50 -11.05
CA VAL A 34 -4.81 18.11 -11.94
C VAL A 34 -4.82 19.62 -11.72
N THR A 35 -4.07 20.32 -12.57
CA THR A 35 -3.93 21.78 -12.47
C THR A 35 -5.02 22.54 -13.23
N GLU A 36 -5.61 21.93 -14.28
CA GLU A 36 -6.70 22.52 -15.06
C GLU A 36 -7.49 21.47 -15.88
N PHE A 37 -8.74 21.82 -16.22
CA PHE A 37 -9.55 21.13 -17.22
C PHE A 37 -9.54 21.93 -18.53
N LYS A 38 -8.82 21.41 -19.52
CA LYS A 38 -8.61 22.05 -20.83
C LYS A 38 -9.82 21.97 -21.76
N TYR A 39 -10.76 21.07 -21.46
CA TYR A 39 -11.96 20.84 -22.25
C TYR A 39 -13.19 21.20 -21.44
N PRO A 40 -14.33 21.57 -22.08
CA PRO A 40 -15.59 21.67 -21.38
C PRO A 40 -15.90 20.35 -20.68
N THR A 41 -16.03 20.37 -19.36
CA THR A 41 -16.22 19.16 -18.54
C THR A 41 -17.26 19.46 -17.48
N TYR A 42 -18.13 18.49 -17.20
CA TYR A 42 -19.02 18.56 -16.06
C TYR A 42 -19.25 17.18 -15.47
N TRP A 43 -19.44 17.11 -14.16
CA TRP A 43 -19.81 15.87 -13.47
C TRP A 43 -21.20 16.03 -12.87
N LEU A 44 -21.98 14.94 -12.86
CA LEU A 44 -23.19 14.87 -12.05
C LEU A 44 -22.78 14.36 -10.67
N ILE A 45 -23.25 15.01 -9.62
CA ILE A 45 -22.88 14.73 -8.24
C ILE A 45 -24.13 14.64 -7.37
N LYS A 46 -24.17 13.68 -6.45
CA LYS A 46 -25.20 13.58 -5.41
C LYS A 46 -24.64 14.10 -4.11
N VAL A 47 -25.33 15.03 -3.46
CA VAL A 47 -24.87 15.57 -2.17
C VAL A 47 -25.16 14.58 -1.05
N ILE A 48 -24.11 13.99 -0.48
CA ILE A 48 -24.19 13.11 0.69
C ILE A 48 -24.24 13.92 1.98
N LYS A 49 -23.62 15.10 2.05
CA LYS A 49 -23.65 15.94 3.25
C LYS A 49 -23.38 17.41 2.93
N HIS A 50 -24.07 18.30 3.62
CA HIS A 50 -23.78 19.74 3.64
C HIS A 50 -23.34 20.15 5.05
N ILE A 51 -22.16 20.76 5.17
CA ILE A 51 -21.57 21.19 6.43
C ILE A 51 -21.46 22.71 6.40
N GLU A 52 -22.49 23.38 6.93
CA GLU A 52 -22.65 24.84 6.85
C GLU A 52 -21.51 25.60 7.54
N THR A 53 -21.04 25.11 8.70
CA THR A 53 -19.94 25.71 9.47
C THR A 53 -18.61 25.72 8.72
N GLU A 54 -18.40 24.75 7.83
CA GLU A 54 -17.19 24.61 7.02
C GLU A 54 -17.39 25.16 5.59
N LYS A 55 -18.59 25.64 5.26
CA LYS A 55 -18.98 26.03 3.90
C LYS A 55 -18.64 24.94 2.87
N ARG A 56 -18.87 23.67 3.25
CA ARG A 56 -18.42 22.49 2.50
C ARG A 56 -19.58 21.56 2.14
N ILE A 57 -19.52 20.97 0.96
CA ILE A 57 -20.34 19.81 0.60
C ILE A 57 -19.48 18.56 0.38
N TYR A 58 -20.02 17.41 0.78
CA TYR A 58 -19.47 16.09 0.53
C TYR A 58 -20.40 15.31 -0.40
N CYS A 59 -19.86 14.81 -1.51
CA CYS A 59 -20.64 14.35 -2.64
C CYS A 59 -20.20 12.98 -3.15
N GLU A 60 -21.12 12.24 -3.74
CA GLU A 60 -20.82 11.09 -4.60
C GLU A 60 -20.81 11.55 -6.05
N ILE A 61 -19.84 11.12 -6.84
CA ILE A 61 -19.84 11.41 -8.27
C ILE A 61 -20.73 10.37 -8.94
N ILE A 62 -21.80 10.85 -9.56
CA ILE A 62 -22.76 10.02 -10.27
C ILE A 62 -22.21 9.65 -11.64
N SER A 63 -21.62 10.62 -12.33
CA SER A 63 -21.14 10.46 -13.70
C SER A 63 -20.14 11.54 -14.13
N TYR A 64 -19.26 11.18 -15.06
CA TYR A 64 -18.22 12.05 -15.63
C TYR A 64 -18.52 12.35 -17.09
N HIS A 65 -18.59 13.64 -17.46
CA HIS A 65 -18.89 14.06 -18.82
C HIS A 65 -17.89 15.06 -19.37
N ASN A 66 -17.61 14.93 -20.66
CA ASN A 66 -16.96 15.94 -21.47
C ASN A 66 -17.99 16.55 -22.42
N GLY A 67 -18.07 17.87 -22.42
CA GLY A 67 -19.04 18.64 -23.18
C GLY A 67 -19.46 19.91 -22.46
N LYS A 68 -20.07 20.83 -23.21
CA LYS A 68 -20.71 22.00 -22.64
C LYS A 68 -22.04 21.57 -22.01
N THR A 69 -22.38 22.16 -20.86
CA THR A 69 -23.66 21.96 -20.19
C THR A 69 -24.13 23.27 -19.57
N ARG A 70 -25.33 23.27 -18.98
CA ARG A 70 -25.88 24.38 -18.19
C ARG A 70 -26.45 23.83 -16.89
N PHE A 71 -26.51 24.68 -15.86
CA PHE A 71 -27.19 24.35 -14.61
C PHE A 71 -28.70 24.23 -14.83
N GLU A 72 -29.29 23.23 -14.22
CA GLU A 72 -30.71 22.94 -14.29
C GLU A 72 -31.51 23.88 -13.36
N GLU A 73 -32.80 24.08 -13.64
CA GLU A 73 -33.65 25.01 -12.89
C GLU A 73 -33.80 24.61 -11.41
N ASN A 74 -33.77 23.32 -11.10
CA ASN A 74 -33.73 22.81 -9.72
C ASN A 74 -32.45 23.26 -8.99
N GLN A 75 -31.28 23.20 -9.62
CA GLN A 75 -30.01 23.63 -9.04
C GLN A 75 -29.96 25.14 -8.83
N LYS A 76 -30.53 25.93 -9.73
CA LYS A 76 -30.61 27.40 -9.59
C LYS A 76 -31.42 27.84 -8.37
N ARG A 77 -32.39 27.04 -7.91
CA ARG A 77 -33.13 27.31 -6.66
C ARG A 77 -32.25 27.22 -5.42
N PHE A 78 -31.09 26.57 -5.52
CA PHE A 78 -30.10 26.49 -4.45
C PHE A 78 -28.94 27.47 -4.61
N SER A 79 -28.99 28.40 -5.58
CA SER A 79 -27.87 29.28 -5.89
C SER A 79 -27.32 30.03 -4.68
N ASP A 80 -28.16 30.57 -3.80
CA ASP A 80 -27.68 31.28 -2.59
C ASP A 80 -26.85 30.38 -1.67
N LYS A 81 -27.29 29.13 -1.47
CA LYS A 81 -26.59 28.15 -0.63
C LYS A 81 -25.34 27.62 -1.31
N LEU A 82 -25.39 27.38 -2.61
CA LEU A 82 -24.24 26.92 -3.40
C LEU A 82 -23.18 28.01 -3.52
N ASN A 83 -23.58 29.28 -3.66
CA ASN A 83 -22.70 30.46 -3.65
C ASN A 83 -22.06 30.70 -2.28
N ALA A 84 -22.65 30.21 -1.18
CA ALA A 84 -22.03 30.30 0.14
C ALA A 84 -20.85 29.31 0.32
N LEU A 85 -20.74 28.28 -0.52
CA LEU A 85 -19.72 27.23 -0.40
C LEU A 85 -18.32 27.74 -0.75
N GLU A 86 -17.32 27.17 -0.08
CA GLU A 86 -15.90 27.39 -0.31
C GLU A 86 -15.18 26.10 -0.71
N THR A 87 -15.74 24.91 -0.41
CA THR A 87 -15.06 23.62 -0.64
C THR A 87 -16.03 22.53 -1.06
N VAL A 88 -15.57 21.65 -1.96
CA VAL A 88 -16.30 20.46 -2.44
C VAL A 88 -15.42 19.24 -2.25
N THR A 89 -15.92 18.22 -1.55
CA THR A 89 -15.21 16.96 -1.30
C THR A 89 -15.97 15.76 -1.86
N PHE A 90 -15.27 14.69 -2.23
CA PHE A 90 -15.90 13.53 -2.87
C PHE A 90 -15.69 12.25 -2.09
N ARG A 91 -16.65 11.33 -2.16
CA ARG A 91 -16.56 10.00 -1.54
C ARG A 91 -15.44 9.16 -2.14
N SER A 92 -15.33 9.22 -3.45
CA SER A 92 -14.26 8.63 -4.24
C SER A 92 -14.21 9.34 -5.58
N ILE A 93 -13.03 9.33 -6.21
CA ILE A 93 -12.86 9.76 -7.59
C ILE A 93 -12.32 8.56 -8.37
N ASP A 94 -13.00 8.21 -9.46
CA ASP A 94 -12.45 7.30 -10.45
C ASP A 94 -11.32 8.01 -11.21
N THR A 95 -10.09 7.60 -10.95
CA THR A 95 -8.87 8.13 -11.57
C THR A 95 -8.86 7.98 -13.09
N ILE A 96 -9.47 6.93 -13.64
CA ILE A 96 -9.56 6.71 -15.09
C ILE A 96 -10.57 7.68 -15.69
N ALA A 97 -11.76 7.81 -15.08
CA ALA A 97 -12.79 8.73 -15.55
C ALA A 97 -12.34 10.20 -15.44
N LEU A 98 -11.69 10.56 -14.33
CA LEU A 98 -11.03 11.85 -14.14
C LEU A 98 -10.02 12.10 -15.27
N ASN A 99 -9.10 11.17 -15.52
CA ASN A 99 -8.10 11.32 -16.58
C ASN A 99 -8.72 11.43 -17.98
N LYS A 100 -9.84 10.73 -18.24
CA LYS A 100 -10.62 10.89 -19.48
C LYS A 100 -11.22 12.30 -19.59
N THR A 101 -11.72 12.84 -18.48
CA THR A 101 -12.25 14.21 -18.47
C THR A 101 -11.18 15.27 -18.69
N ILE A 102 -9.98 15.08 -18.14
CA ILE A 102 -8.83 15.99 -18.35
C ILE A 102 -8.32 15.94 -19.79
N LYS A 103 -8.28 14.75 -20.40
CA LYS A 103 -7.74 14.52 -21.75
C LYS A 103 -8.73 14.82 -22.89
N GLY A 104 -9.99 15.14 -22.59
CA GLY A 104 -11.00 15.51 -23.59
C GLY A 104 -11.56 14.36 -24.42
N GLY A 105 -11.45 13.11 -23.94
CA GLY A 105 -12.02 11.95 -24.63
C GLY A 105 -13.56 12.00 -24.66
N ILE A 106 -14.20 11.52 -25.73
CA ILE A 106 -15.67 11.46 -25.82
C ILE A 106 -16.20 10.46 -24.76
N SER A 107 -16.75 10.97 -23.66
CA SER A 107 -17.39 10.16 -22.62
C SER A 107 -18.85 9.86 -23.00
N LYS A 108 -19.23 8.58 -23.08
CA LYS A 108 -20.63 8.15 -22.91
C LYS A 108 -20.97 8.17 -21.40
N PRO A 109 -22.22 8.46 -21.00
CA PRO A 109 -22.60 8.57 -19.59
C PRO A 109 -22.35 7.25 -18.84
N PHE A 110 -21.60 7.32 -17.74
CA PHE A 110 -21.52 6.26 -16.72
C PHE A 110 -22.41 6.70 -15.55
N TYR A 111 -23.51 6.02 -15.24
CA TYR A 111 -24.38 6.35 -14.10
C TYR A 111 -24.15 5.38 -12.93
N THR A 112 -23.99 5.92 -11.72
CA THR A 112 -24.25 5.19 -10.46
C THR A 112 -25.73 5.37 -10.04
N SER A 113 -26.38 4.28 -9.62
CA SER A 113 -27.79 4.15 -9.20
C SER A 113 -27.95 4.48 -7.69
N LYS A 114 -29.07 4.97 -7.09
CA LYS A 114 -30.48 5.15 -7.49
C LYS A 114 -31.28 6.05 -6.50
N ASP A 115 -32.54 6.31 -6.89
CA ASP A 115 -33.80 6.67 -6.16
C ASP A 115 -34.32 8.13 -6.08
N THR A 116 -35.66 8.23 -6.08
CA THR A 116 -36.59 9.02 -6.94
C THR A 116 -37.66 9.75 -6.11
N VAL A 117 -38.24 10.92 -6.50
CA VAL A 117 -39.70 11.29 -6.44
C VAL A 117 -40.08 12.56 -7.29
N ILE A 118 -40.91 12.33 -8.34
CA ILE A 118 -42.13 12.99 -8.93
C ILE A 118 -42.46 14.51 -8.85
N SER A 119 -42.79 15.11 -10.03
CA SER A 119 -43.98 15.95 -10.44
C SER A 119 -43.59 17.12 -11.40
N ASP A 120 -44.26 17.54 -12.48
CA ASP A 120 -45.47 17.13 -13.23
C ASP A 120 -45.47 17.79 -14.65
N ASN A 121 -46.14 17.16 -15.62
CA ASN A 121 -46.70 17.60 -16.93
C ASN A 121 -45.91 18.37 -18.02
N SER A 122 -45.75 17.74 -19.21
CA SER A 122 -46.45 18.12 -20.46
C SER A 122 -46.06 17.26 -21.71
N TYR A 123 -47.06 16.57 -22.29
CA TYR A 123 -47.29 16.13 -23.68
C TYR A 123 -46.27 15.32 -24.56
N LEU A 124 -46.69 14.07 -24.87
CA LEU A 124 -46.60 13.25 -26.12
C LEU A 124 -45.25 12.61 -26.56
N PRO A 125 -45.23 11.49 -27.35
CA PRO A 125 -46.20 10.41 -27.56
C PRO A 125 -45.64 8.99 -27.26
N LYS A 126 -46.53 8.00 -27.23
CA LYS A 126 -46.28 6.57 -26.94
C LYS A 126 -45.27 5.92 -27.90
N ASN A 127 -44.18 5.37 -27.34
CA ASN A 127 -43.55 4.15 -27.83
C ASN A 127 -43.49 3.16 -26.67
N HIS A 128 -44.18 2.03 -26.81
CA HIS A 128 -44.02 0.90 -25.89
C HIS A 128 -42.69 0.21 -26.20
N GLU A 129 -41.59 0.72 -25.67
CA GLU A 129 -40.42 -0.11 -25.40
C GLU A 129 -40.71 -0.90 -24.13
N THR A 130 -41.08 -2.16 -24.28
CA THR A 130 -41.13 -3.10 -23.18
C THR A 130 -39.71 -3.22 -22.59
N THR A 131 -39.46 -2.59 -21.44
CA THR A 131 -38.23 -2.75 -20.66
C THR A 131 -38.09 -4.23 -20.25
N TYR A 132 -37.24 -4.96 -20.96
CA TYR A 132 -36.76 -6.28 -20.52
C TYR A 132 -35.97 -6.08 -19.22
N LYS A 133 -36.46 -6.62 -18.11
CA LYS A 133 -35.72 -6.70 -16.85
C LYS A 133 -35.13 -8.09 -16.74
N GLY A 134 -33.82 -8.20 -16.94
CA GLY A 134 -33.06 -9.44 -16.81
C GLY A 134 -32.24 -9.43 -15.53
N ASN A 135 -32.08 -10.59 -14.90
CA ASN A 135 -31.26 -10.76 -13.71
C ASN A 135 -30.33 -11.96 -13.90
N ILE A 136 -29.03 -11.70 -13.84
CA ILE A 136 -27.99 -12.73 -13.89
C ILE A 136 -27.54 -12.99 -12.46
N SER A 137 -27.79 -14.19 -11.95
CA SER A 137 -27.27 -14.63 -10.65
C SER A 137 -26.44 -15.88 -10.88
N LYS A 138 -25.13 -15.78 -10.73
CA LYS A 138 -24.20 -16.91 -10.96
C LYS A 138 -23.18 -17.04 -9.86
N THR A 139 -22.92 -18.29 -9.50
CA THR A 139 -21.75 -18.70 -8.72
C THR A 139 -20.76 -19.41 -9.63
N PHE A 140 -19.50 -19.01 -9.61
CA PHE A 140 -18.44 -19.60 -10.42
C PHE A 140 -17.08 -19.43 -9.75
N TYR A 141 -16.04 -20.02 -10.34
CA TYR A 141 -14.68 -19.95 -9.81
C TYR A 141 -13.74 -19.22 -10.76
N VAL A 142 -12.86 -18.39 -10.20
CA VAL A 142 -11.77 -17.71 -10.91
C VAL A 142 -10.46 -18.15 -10.28
N LYS A 143 -9.38 -18.31 -11.06
CA LYS A 143 -8.07 -18.62 -10.46
C LYS A 143 -7.56 -17.39 -9.71
N PHE A 144 -6.96 -17.61 -8.55
CA PHE A 144 -6.42 -16.54 -7.71
C PHE A 144 -5.38 -15.68 -8.46
N LYS A 145 -4.66 -16.28 -9.41
CA LYS A 145 -3.67 -15.57 -10.24
C LYS A 145 -4.29 -14.71 -11.35
N ASP A 146 -5.56 -14.94 -11.70
CA ASP A 146 -6.24 -14.28 -12.83
C ASP A 146 -7.09 -13.08 -12.35
N VAL A 147 -6.98 -12.69 -11.07
CA VAL A 147 -7.61 -11.49 -10.52
C VAL A 147 -6.56 -10.44 -10.20
N ASN A 148 -6.97 -9.17 -10.17
CA ASN A 148 -6.12 -8.02 -9.89
C ASN A 148 -6.50 -7.42 -8.54
N PHE A 149 -5.52 -7.19 -7.67
CA PHE A 149 -5.71 -6.48 -6.42
C PHE A 149 -5.57 -4.99 -6.71
N LYS A 150 -6.58 -4.20 -6.36
CA LYS A 150 -6.56 -2.74 -6.41
C LYS A 150 -6.90 -2.21 -5.01
N ASN A 151 -6.61 -0.94 -4.75
CA ASN A 151 -6.86 -0.36 -3.42
C ASN A 151 -8.34 -0.49 -3.00
N GLY A 152 -8.59 -1.34 -2.01
CA GLY A 152 -9.92 -1.62 -1.47
C GLY A 152 -10.73 -2.66 -2.24
N GLU A 153 -10.21 -3.32 -3.28
CA GLU A 153 -10.99 -4.25 -4.10
C GLU A 153 -10.16 -5.31 -4.86
N VAL A 154 -10.84 -6.36 -5.31
CA VAL A 154 -10.31 -7.34 -6.27
C VAL A 154 -11.13 -7.28 -7.55
N THR A 155 -10.47 -7.04 -8.69
CA THR A 155 -11.15 -6.96 -9.98
C THR A 155 -10.75 -8.07 -10.94
N PHE A 156 -11.69 -8.46 -11.81
CA PHE A 156 -11.45 -9.39 -12.90
C PHE A 156 -12.55 -9.26 -13.96
N GLU A 157 -12.26 -9.70 -15.17
CA GLU A 157 -13.19 -9.64 -16.29
C GLU A 157 -13.91 -10.97 -16.51
N LYS A 158 -15.20 -10.92 -16.85
CA LYS A 158 -15.98 -12.10 -17.19
C LYS A 158 -17.02 -11.83 -18.27
N LYS A 159 -17.12 -12.77 -19.22
CA LYS A 159 -18.23 -12.86 -20.17
C LYS A 159 -19.36 -13.71 -19.59
N PHE A 160 -20.60 -13.25 -19.76
CA PHE A 160 -21.81 -13.97 -19.42
C PHE A 160 -22.57 -14.32 -20.69
N ASP A 161 -23.16 -15.52 -20.79
CA ASP A 161 -23.90 -15.91 -21.99
C ASP A 161 -25.13 -15.01 -22.21
N GLU A 162 -25.68 -14.49 -21.11
CA GLU A 162 -26.84 -13.62 -21.05
C GLU A 162 -26.53 -12.14 -21.39
N TYR A 163 -25.26 -11.77 -21.53
CA TYR A 163 -24.84 -10.40 -21.83
C TYR A 163 -23.70 -10.36 -22.85
N LYS A 164 -23.86 -9.58 -23.92
CA LYS A 164 -22.96 -9.64 -25.08
C LYS A 164 -21.53 -9.20 -24.78
N GLU A 165 -21.36 -8.24 -23.88
CA GLU A 165 -20.06 -7.64 -23.57
C GLU A 165 -19.40 -8.31 -22.36
N ILE A 166 -18.08 -8.15 -22.25
CA ILE A 166 -17.33 -8.53 -21.05
C ILE A 166 -17.64 -7.53 -19.95
N ILE A 167 -17.88 -8.04 -18.74
CA ILE A 167 -18.16 -7.24 -17.55
C ILE A 167 -16.92 -7.29 -16.64
N GLU A 168 -16.38 -6.13 -16.27
CA GLU A 168 -15.42 -6.03 -15.15
C GLU A 168 -16.21 -6.15 -13.85
N LEU A 169 -15.86 -7.13 -13.02
CA LEU A 169 -16.45 -7.39 -11.73
C LEU A 169 -15.47 -6.96 -10.64
N SER A 170 -15.98 -6.30 -9.60
CA SER A 170 -15.19 -5.87 -8.44
C SER A 170 -15.76 -6.45 -7.14
N ILE A 171 -14.90 -7.07 -6.34
CA ILE A 171 -15.20 -7.49 -4.96
C ILE A 171 -14.55 -6.49 -4.01
N VAL A 172 -15.37 -5.73 -3.30
CA VAL A 172 -14.88 -4.76 -2.31
C VAL A 172 -14.30 -5.47 -1.09
N ASN A 173 -13.07 -5.13 -0.73
CA ASN A 173 -12.43 -5.46 0.54
C ASN A 173 -11.43 -4.35 0.92
N PRO A 174 -11.74 -3.52 1.94
CA PRO A 174 -10.89 -2.40 2.35
C PRO A 174 -9.47 -2.78 2.80
N SER A 175 -9.24 -4.03 3.18
CA SER A 175 -7.92 -4.51 3.62
C SER A 175 -6.97 -4.75 2.45
N ILE A 176 -7.48 -4.77 1.22
CA ILE A 176 -6.68 -5.06 0.03
C ILE A 176 -5.99 -3.78 -0.45
N ARG A 177 -4.71 -3.94 -0.77
CA ARG A 177 -3.89 -2.90 -1.36
C ARG A 177 -3.34 -3.39 -2.70
N GLU A 178 -3.09 -2.48 -3.61
CA GLU A 178 -2.56 -2.80 -4.95
C GLU A 178 -1.20 -3.51 -4.87
N GLU A 179 -0.35 -3.17 -3.91
CA GLU A 179 0.99 -3.76 -3.78
C GLU A 179 0.93 -5.25 -3.41
N PHE A 180 -0.19 -5.72 -2.85
CA PHE A 180 -0.40 -7.14 -2.56
C PHE A 180 -0.56 -8.00 -3.81
N ASP A 181 -0.76 -7.39 -4.98
CA ASP A 181 -0.84 -8.09 -6.25
C ASP A 181 0.44 -8.92 -6.52
N ALA A 182 1.61 -8.33 -6.26
CA ALA A 182 2.91 -8.98 -6.44
C ALA A 182 3.12 -10.20 -5.53
N VAL A 183 2.33 -10.34 -4.45
CA VAL A 183 2.46 -11.37 -3.43
C VAL A 183 1.21 -12.26 -3.32
N LYS A 184 0.31 -12.22 -4.32
CA LYS A 184 -0.93 -13.03 -4.40
C LYS A 184 -0.72 -14.52 -4.14
N ASN A 185 0.44 -15.07 -4.50
CA ASN A 185 0.77 -16.47 -4.24
C ASN A 185 0.82 -16.81 -2.76
N TYR A 186 1.26 -15.89 -1.89
CA TYR A 186 1.27 -16.11 -0.44
C TYR A 186 -0.14 -16.13 0.14
N PHE A 187 -1.02 -15.24 -0.33
CA PHE A 187 -2.45 -15.27 0.02
C PHE A 187 -3.10 -16.60 -0.38
N SER A 188 -2.85 -17.06 -1.61
CA SER A 188 -3.31 -18.37 -2.11
C SER A 188 -2.81 -19.55 -1.27
N LYS A 189 -1.53 -19.53 -0.84
CA LYS A 189 -0.93 -20.55 0.03
C LYS A 189 -1.62 -20.59 1.40
N ILE A 190 -1.86 -19.43 2.03
CA ILE A 190 -2.49 -19.34 3.36
C ILE A 190 -3.97 -19.66 3.33
N LEU A 191 -4.69 -19.16 2.32
CA LEU A 191 -6.10 -19.51 2.08
C LEU A 191 -6.28 -20.96 1.63
N LYS A 192 -5.19 -21.68 1.32
CA LYS A 192 -5.16 -23.08 0.88
C LYS A 192 -6.00 -23.33 -0.37
N THR A 193 -6.06 -22.37 -1.28
CA THR A 193 -6.83 -22.50 -2.53
C THR A 193 -6.19 -21.76 -3.68
N LYS A 194 -6.24 -22.37 -4.87
CA LYS A 194 -5.78 -21.76 -6.14
C LYS A 194 -6.91 -21.03 -6.88
N LYS A 195 -8.14 -21.14 -6.40
CA LYS A 195 -9.35 -20.55 -7.01
C LYS A 195 -10.18 -19.86 -5.95
N ILE A 196 -10.81 -18.76 -6.31
CA ILE A 196 -11.78 -18.05 -5.47
C ILE A 196 -13.18 -18.32 -6.00
N GLN A 197 -14.13 -18.55 -5.10
CA GLN A 197 -15.54 -18.61 -5.44
C GLN A 197 -16.06 -17.19 -5.56
N ILE A 198 -16.79 -16.93 -6.64
CA ILE A 198 -17.46 -15.67 -6.90
C ILE A 198 -18.97 -15.91 -6.82
N ASN A 199 -19.67 -15.11 -6.04
CA ASN A 199 -21.12 -14.98 -6.13
C ASN A 199 -21.42 -13.62 -6.74
N SER A 200 -22.11 -13.61 -7.89
CA SER A 200 -22.43 -12.39 -8.63
C SER A 200 -23.94 -12.28 -8.84
N LYS A 201 -24.47 -11.08 -8.63
CA LYS A 201 -25.84 -10.70 -8.96
C LYS A 201 -25.79 -9.42 -9.81
N ILE A 202 -26.29 -9.50 -11.03
CA ILE A 202 -26.26 -8.40 -12.01
C ILE A 202 -27.68 -8.12 -12.44
N GLU A 203 -28.12 -6.88 -12.29
CA GLU A 203 -29.45 -6.43 -12.70
C GLU A 203 -29.35 -5.66 -14.01
N ILE A 204 -30.06 -6.11 -15.04
CA ILE A 204 -30.06 -5.54 -16.38
C ILE A 204 -31.45 -4.99 -16.68
N THR A 205 -31.51 -3.74 -17.12
CA THR A 205 -32.75 -3.13 -17.62
C THR A 205 -32.51 -2.69 -19.06
N GLY A 206 -33.25 -3.27 -20.01
CA GLY A 206 -32.96 -3.15 -21.44
C GLY A 206 -31.63 -3.83 -21.78
N ASN A 207 -30.68 -3.07 -22.32
CA ASN A 207 -29.31 -3.53 -22.62
C ASN A 207 -28.26 -2.83 -21.74
N GLN A 208 -28.64 -2.31 -20.58
CA GLN A 208 -27.74 -1.64 -19.64
C GLN A 208 -27.71 -2.35 -18.30
N ILE A 209 -26.52 -2.49 -17.74
CA ILE A 209 -26.32 -2.98 -16.37
C ILE A 209 -26.68 -1.85 -15.41
N THR A 210 -27.57 -2.12 -14.47
CA THR A 210 -28.11 -1.16 -13.50
C THR A 210 -27.61 -1.38 -12.07
N SER A 211 -27.14 -2.59 -11.77
CA SER A 211 -26.50 -2.95 -10.51
C SER A 211 -25.59 -4.17 -10.71
N ILE A 212 -24.46 -4.19 -10.01
CA ILE A 212 -23.55 -5.32 -9.90
C ILE A 212 -23.22 -5.52 -8.42
N GLU A 213 -23.56 -6.67 -7.88
CA GLU A 213 -23.17 -7.11 -6.54
C GLU A 213 -22.27 -8.34 -6.68
N VAL A 214 -21.05 -8.26 -6.16
CA VAL A 214 -20.08 -9.36 -6.21
C VAL A 214 -19.49 -9.58 -4.82
N ASN A 215 -19.42 -10.84 -4.40
CA ASN A 215 -18.74 -11.23 -3.18
C ASN A 215 -17.98 -12.53 -3.37
N SER A 216 -17.00 -12.77 -2.49
CA SER A 216 -16.22 -14.00 -2.45
C SER A 216 -15.86 -14.36 -1.00
N PRO A 217 -16.19 -15.57 -0.52
CA PRO A 217 -15.81 -16.02 0.81
C PRO A 217 -14.30 -16.03 1.05
N GLU A 218 -13.49 -16.31 0.02
CA GLU A 218 -12.04 -16.28 0.11
C GLU A 218 -11.51 -14.85 0.23
N ILE A 219 -12.02 -13.94 -0.61
CA ILE A 219 -11.59 -12.54 -0.57
C ILE A 219 -12.01 -11.88 0.74
N SER A 220 -13.20 -12.18 1.27
CA SER A 220 -13.65 -11.65 2.57
C SER A 220 -12.81 -12.11 3.76
N LYS A 221 -12.03 -13.20 3.64
CA LYS A 221 -11.10 -13.64 4.69
C LYS A 221 -9.79 -12.84 4.71
N ILE A 222 -9.51 -12.07 3.65
CA ILE A 222 -8.32 -11.21 3.60
C ILE A 222 -8.58 -10.02 4.52
N ASN A 223 -8.09 -10.11 5.76
CA ASN A 223 -8.16 -9.09 6.78
C ASN A 223 -6.76 -8.84 7.35
N GLU A 224 -6.63 -7.91 8.30
CA GLU A 224 -5.34 -7.58 8.95
C GLU A 224 -4.62 -8.81 9.50
N GLN A 225 -5.34 -9.75 10.12
CA GLN A 225 -4.76 -10.98 10.66
C GLN A 225 -4.17 -11.87 9.55
N LEU A 226 -4.90 -12.08 8.45
CA LEU A 226 -4.41 -12.89 7.34
C LEU A 226 -3.21 -12.21 6.66
N ILE A 227 -3.22 -10.89 6.54
CA ILE A 227 -2.09 -10.11 6.02
C ILE A 227 -0.86 -10.30 6.91
N GLU A 228 -1.03 -10.30 8.23
CA GLU A 228 0.05 -10.60 9.16
C GLU A 228 0.59 -12.03 8.96
N GLU A 229 -0.29 -13.04 8.83
CA GLU A 229 0.14 -14.41 8.52
C GLU A 229 0.91 -14.50 7.19
N VAL A 230 0.51 -13.72 6.17
CA VAL A 230 1.21 -13.60 4.89
C VAL A 230 2.61 -13.03 5.08
N LYS A 231 2.76 -11.93 5.83
CA LYS A 231 4.06 -11.35 6.18
C LYS A 231 4.96 -12.37 6.87
N ILE A 232 4.43 -13.12 7.84
CA ILE A 232 5.16 -14.15 8.57
C ILE A 232 5.66 -15.25 7.63
N ASN A 233 4.79 -15.73 6.74
CA ASN A 233 5.15 -16.77 5.78
C ASN A 233 6.23 -16.29 4.80
N PHE A 234 6.10 -15.04 4.35
CA PHE A 234 7.06 -14.38 3.47
C PHE A 234 8.47 -14.35 4.11
N ILE A 235 8.58 -13.88 5.35
CA ILE A 235 9.86 -13.86 6.10
C ILE A 235 10.45 -15.26 6.29
N LYS A 236 9.62 -16.24 6.65
CA LYS A 236 10.09 -17.63 6.84
C LYS A 236 10.61 -18.25 5.55
N SER A 237 10.05 -17.87 4.41
CA SER A 237 10.45 -18.41 3.11
C SER A 237 11.88 -18.01 2.72
N THR A 238 12.30 -16.80 3.07
CA THR A 238 13.65 -16.29 2.74
C THR A 238 14.73 -16.80 3.69
N LYS A 239 14.43 -16.93 5.00
CA LYS A 239 15.39 -17.47 5.98
C LYS A 239 15.83 -18.92 5.67
N ASN A 240 14.94 -19.73 5.10
CA ASN A 240 15.20 -21.14 4.81
C ASN A 240 15.82 -21.38 3.41
N SER A 241 16.18 -20.31 2.69
CA SER A 241 16.83 -20.45 1.38
C SER A 241 18.23 -21.06 1.51
N ASN A 242 18.64 -21.85 0.52
CA ASN A 242 19.97 -22.45 0.45
C ASN A 242 20.77 -21.94 -0.75
N ILE A 243 20.41 -20.77 -1.28
CA ILE A 243 21.10 -20.17 -2.42
C ILE A 243 22.49 -19.71 -1.95
N GLU A 244 23.53 -20.12 -2.68
CA GLU A 244 24.90 -19.65 -2.48
C GLU A 244 25.13 -18.39 -3.32
N ILE A 245 25.52 -17.31 -2.66
CA ILE A 245 25.74 -15.99 -3.27
C ILE A 245 27.07 -15.46 -2.72
N ASP A 246 27.91 -14.89 -3.59
CA ASP A 246 29.22 -14.35 -3.20
C ASP A 246 29.10 -13.08 -2.33
N LYS A 247 28.03 -12.30 -2.54
CA LYS A 247 27.70 -11.16 -1.66
C LYS A 247 27.41 -11.64 -0.24
N THR A 248 27.92 -10.93 0.76
CA THR A 248 27.83 -11.34 2.16
C THR A 248 26.93 -10.42 2.99
N LEU A 249 26.98 -9.12 2.72
CA LEU A 249 26.11 -8.12 3.34
C LEU A 249 25.05 -7.66 2.36
N PHE A 250 23.78 -7.72 2.76
CA PHE A 250 22.64 -7.34 1.93
C PHE A 250 21.88 -6.19 2.57
N THR A 251 21.37 -5.23 1.80
CA THR A 251 20.24 -4.40 2.27
C THR A 251 18.99 -5.26 2.38
N MET A 252 17.89 -4.73 2.93
CA MET A 252 16.63 -5.47 2.96
C MET A 252 16.18 -5.85 1.55
N GLU A 253 16.15 -4.90 0.63
CA GLU A 253 15.71 -5.14 -0.75
C GLU A 253 16.58 -6.20 -1.42
N GLU A 254 17.90 -6.06 -1.33
CA GLU A 254 18.86 -7.01 -1.89
C GLU A 254 18.73 -8.40 -1.28
N TYR A 255 18.45 -8.50 0.03
CA TYR A 255 18.29 -9.78 0.71
C TYR A 255 17.07 -10.53 0.17
N PHE A 256 15.95 -9.83 -0.02
CA PHE A 256 14.76 -10.48 -0.55
C PHE A 256 14.91 -10.80 -2.03
N ASP A 257 15.45 -9.90 -2.86
CA ASP A 257 15.74 -10.19 -4.27
C ASP A 257 16.65 -11.42 -4.43
N SER A 258 17.57 -11.61 -3.49
CA SER A 258 18.54 -12.71 -3.48
C SER A 258 17.96 -14.04 -2.98
N PHE A 259 17.08 -14.01 -1.99
CA PHE A 259 16.63 -15.21 -1.26
C PHE A 259 15.14 -15.53 -1.39
N SER A 260 14.34 -14.67 -2.00
CA SER A 260 12.96 -14.98 -2.38
C SER A 260 12.94 -15.92 -3.60
N LYS A 261 11.91 -16.75 -3.71
CA LYS A 261 11.70 -17.63 -4.88
C LYS A 261 10.90 -16.96 -6.00
N GLU A 262 10.36 -15.78 -5.74
CA GLU A 262 9.42 -15.06 -6.58
C GLU A 262 9.86 -13.59 -6.59
N GLU A 263 9.75 -12.90 -7.73
CA GLU A 263 9.92 -11.45 -7.79
C GLU A 263 8.87 -10.81 -6.88
N VAL A 264 9.31 -10.20 -5.79
CA VAL A 264 8.42 -9.65 -4.77
C VAL A 264 8.78 -8.21 -4.51
N ASN A 265 7.78 -7.34 -4.61
CA ASN A 265 7.91 -5.96 -4.15
C ASN A 265 7.81 -5.93 -2.62
N ILE A 266 8.93 -5.77 -1.93
CA ILE A 266 8.99 -5.73 -0.47
C ILE A 266 8.19 -4.57 0.14
N ASN A 267 8.03 -3.50 -0.63
CA ASN A 267 7.24 -2.33 -0.25
C ASN A 267 5.75 -2.66 -0.11
N ALA A 268 5.32 -3.85 -0.54
CA ALA A 268 3.99 -4.36 -0.23
C ALA A 268 3.75 -4.50 1.28
N PHE A 269 4.80 -4.76 2.07
CA PHE A 269 4.68 -5.03 3.50
C PHE A 269 5.40 -4.04 4.39
N TYR A 270 6.51 -3.46 3.94
CA TYR A 270 7.41 -2.65 4.76
C TYR A 270 7.75 -1.33 4.07
N ASN A 271 7.67 -0.22 4.80
CA ASN A 271 8.05 1.09 4.26
C ASN A 271 9.53 1.41 4.50
N ASP A 272 10.14 0.81 5.54
CA ASP A 272 11.54 0.98 5.90
C ASP A 272 12.14 -0.25 6.60
N ASP A 273 13.47 -0.20 6.80
CA ASP A 273 14.28 -1.22 7.47
C ASP A 273 13.84 -1.52 8.91
N SER A 274 13.28 -0.53 9.61
CA SER A 274 12.88 -0.65 11.01
C SER A 274 11.61 -1.48 11.14
N ASP A 275 10.59 -1.20 10.32
CA ASP A 275 9.31 -1.92 10.30
C ASP A 275 9.55 -3.43 10.09
N PHE A 276 10.38 -3.77 9.10
CA PHE A 276 10.74 -5.16 8.84
C PHE A 276 11.49 -5.80 10.00
N PHE A 277 12.47 -5.09 10.56
CA PHE A 277 13.26 -5.62 11.66
C PHE A 277 12.41 -5.91 12.89
N GLU A 278 11.44 -5.05 13.22
CA GLU A 278 10.50 -5.30 14.31
C GLU A 278 9.65 -6.54 14.06
N ASP A 279 9.08 -6.69 12.86
CA ASP A 279 8.27 -7.86 12.52
C ASP A 279 9.12 -9.14 12.52
N LEU A 280 10.33 -9.09 11.98
CA LEU A 280 11.30 -10.18 12.04
C LEU A 280 11.58 -10.62 13.48
N LEU A 281 11.80 -9.66 14.39
CA LEU A 281 12.03 -9.92 15.81
C LEU A 281 10.80 -10.50 16.53
N LYS A 282 9.57 -10.13 16.15
CA LYS A 282 8.34 -10.71 16.73
C LYS A 282 8.15 -12.18 16.33
N ILE A 283 8.52 -12.52 15.11
CA ILE A 283 8.28 -13.85 14.52
C ILE A 283 9.30 -14.87 14.98
N THR A 284 10.49 -14.39 15.34
CA THR A 284 11.60 -15.23 15.73
C THR A 284 11.65 -15.32 17.26
N ASN A 285 11.69 -16.54 17.81
CA ASN A 285 11.87 -16.75 19.25
C ASN A 285 13.34 -16.53 19.62
N THR A 286 13.84 -15.30 19.40
CA THR A 286 15.28 -15.04 19.41
C THR A 286 15.84 -14.97 20.81
N LYS A 287 17.05 -15.51 20.96
CA LYS A 287 17.80 -15.33 22.21
C LYS A 287 18.20 -13.87 22.39
N HIS A 288 18.45 -13.17 21.29
CA HIS A 288 19.05 -11.84 21.30
C HIS A 288 18.05 -10.70 21.09
N TYR A 289 16.75 -10.95 21.25
CA TYR A 289 15.68 -9.95 21.04
C TYR A 289 16.00 -8.60 21.68
N LYS A 290 16.40 -8.59 22.96
CA LYS A 290 16.70 -7.35 23.70
C LYS A 290 17.93 -6.61 23.15
N HIS A 291 18.93 -7.36 22.69
CA HIS A 291 20.18 -6.84 22.13
C HIS A 291 19.90 -6.18 20.79
N LEU A 292 19.25 -6.92 19.90
CA LEU A 292 18.83 -6.47 18.57
C LEU A 292 17.88 -5.27 18.63
N ASN A 293 16.87 -5.29 19.49
CA ASN A 293 15.96 -4.15 19.72
C ASN A 293 16.68 -2.92 20.31
N PHE A 294 17.76 -3.10 21.06
CA PHE A 294 18.55 -1.97 21.55
C PHE A 294 19.43 -1.38 20.44
N LEU A 295 20.05 -2.23 19.63
CA LEU A 295 20.91 -1.83 18.52
C LEU A 295 20.11 -1.13 17.41
N SER A 296 18.93 -1.65 17.05
CA SER A 296 18.09 -1.03 16.00
C SER A 296 17.69 0.39 16.35
N LYS A 297 17.37 0.66 17.62
CA LYS A 297 17.02 2.01 18.10
C LYS A 297 18.19 3.00 18.07
N LYS A 298 19.42 2.50 18.01
CA LYS A 298 20.65 3.31 17.95
C LYS A 298 21.28 3.32 16.55
N HIS A 299 20.67 2.65 15.59
CA HIS A 299 21.21 2.53 14.26
C HIS A 299 21.09 3.84 13.50
N GLU A 300 22.20 4.33 12.95
CA GLU A 300 22.26 5.52 12.11
C GLU A 300 21.78 5.26 10.68
N SER A 301 20.47 4.98 10.53
CA SER A 301 19.83 4.62 9.26
C SER A 301 19.94 5.71 8.17
N ARG A 302 20.13 6.97 8.59
CA ARG A 302 20.35 8.11 7.69
C ARG A 302 21.70 8.06 6.98
N ILE A 303 22.70 7.41 7.59
CA ILE A 303 24.06 7.31 7.08
C ILE A 303 24.24 5.98 6.34
N MET A 304 23.75 4.89 6.93
CA MET A 304 23.84 3.56 6.33
C MET A 304 22.53 2.80 6.58
N LYS A 305 21.92 2.27 5.52
CA LYS A 305 20.82 1.27 5.63
C LYS A 305 21.27 0.05 6.43
N LEU A 306 20.34 -0.65 7.09
CA LEU A 306 20.68 -1.86 7.84
C LEU A 306 21.24 -2.93 6.90
N ARG A 307 22.17 -3.74 7.39
CA ARG A 307 22.80 -4.82 6.62
C ARG A 307 22.48 -6.18 7.24
N PHE A 308 22.10 -7.12 6.39
CA PHE A 308 21.71 -8.48 6.75
C PHE A 308 22.77 -9.47 6.24
N LEU A 309 23.05 -10.48 7.05
CA LEU A 309 23.80 -11.66 6.64
C LEU A 309 22.89 -12.87 6.72
N HIS A 310 22.92 -13.72 5.71
CA HIS A 310 22.03 -14.88 5.63
C HIS A 310 22.44 -16.02 6.58
N LYS A 311 23.75 -16.33 6.66
CA LYS A 311 24.27 -17.49 7.42
C LYS A 311 25.61 -17.15 8.13
N PRO A 312 25.67 -17.20 9.48
CA PRO A 312 24.52 -17.27 10.38
C PRO A 312 23.64 -16.03 10.22
N PHE A 313 22.33 -16.17 10.42
CA PHE A 313 21.42 -15.05 10.23
C PHE A 313 21.72 -13.96 11.26
N SER A 314 22.17 -12.81 10.80
CA SER A 314 22.78 -11.77 11.62
C SER A 314 22.69 -10.40 10.95
N PHE A 315 23.01 -9.36 11.72
CA PHE A 315 22.82 -7.97 11.33
C PHE A 315 24.10 -7.18 11.58
N LEU A 316 24.38 -6.23 10.70
CA LEU A 316 25.44 -5.26 10.86
C LEU A 316 24.83 -3.86 10.97
N PHE A 317 24.99 -3.26 12.15
CA PHE A 317 24.53 -1.92 12.48
C PHE A 317 25.68 -0.92 12.35
N LEU A 318 25.35 0.31 11.97
CA LEU A 318 26.20 1.48 12.18
C LEU A 318 25.65 2.27 13.37
N ILE A 319 26.48 2.51 14.38
CA ILE A 319 26.12 3.31 15.57
C ILE A 319 27.09 4.48 15.72
N GLU A 320 26.54 5.65 16.00
CA GLU A 320 27.32 6.83 16.39
C GLU A 320 27.74 6.74 17.86
N GLY A 321 29.05 6.73 18.10
CA GLY A 321 29.66 6.90 19.41
C GLY A 321 30.11 8.34 19.62
N LYS A 322 30.81 8.59 20.73
CA LYS A 322 31.28 9.94 21.07
C LYS A 322 32.32 10.45 20.07
N GLU A 323 33.40 9.69 19.91
CA GLU A 323 34.57 10.05 19.10
C GLU A 323 34.65 9.26 17.78
N ASN A 324 33.89 8.17 17.64
CA ASN A 324 33.98 7.22 16.52
C ASN A 324 32.59 6.86 16.00
N TYR A 325 32.52 6.36 14.76
CA TYR A 325 31.43 5.50 14.34
C TYR A 325 31.80 4.03 14.62
N HIS A 326 30.79 3.21 14.85
CA HIS A 326 30.98 1.81 15.21
C HIS A 326 30.14 0.90 14.33
N TYR A 327 30.81 -0.07 13.70
CA TYR A 327 30.15 -1.19 13.04
C TYR A 327 29.92 -2.30 14.06
N ILE A 328 28.67 -2.69 14.26
CA ILE A 328 28.29 -3.71 15.23
C ILE A 328 27.67 -4.90 14.53
N TRP A 329 28.31 -6.06 14.60
CA TRP A 329 27.77 -7.31 14.10
C TRP A 329 27.18 -8.14 15.23
N GLU A 330 25.88 -8.41 15.13
CA GLU A 330 25.11 -9.15 16.11
C GLU A 330 24.29 -10.26 15.44
N THR A 331 24.25 -11.44 16.05
CA THR A 331 23.53 -12.58 15.48
C THR A 331 22.11 -12.68 16.02
N LEU A 332 21.23 -13.32 15.24
CA LEU A 332 19.85 -13.52 15.66
C LEU A 332 19.75 -14.50 16.85
N ASP A 333 20.38 -15.67 16.71
CA ASP A 333 20.08 -16.84 17.57
C ASP A 333 21.31 -17.67 18.02
N THR A 334 22.52 -17.35 17.51
CA THR A 334 23.75 -18.09 17.83
C THR A 334 24.37 -17.57 19.11
N LYS A 335 25.10 -18.41 19.87
CA LYS A 335 25.71 -18.02 21.16
C LYS A 335 26.99 -17.17 21.02
N GLU A 336 27.11 -16.43 19.94
CA GLU A 336 28.34 -15.72 19.59
C GLU A 336 28.40 -14.38 20.33
N ALA A 337 29.59 -13.79 20.44
CA ALA A 337 29.73 -12.45 21.00
C ALA A 337 29.25 -11.39 20.00
N THR A 338 28.89 -10.22 20.50
CA THR A 338 28.73 -9.02 19.67
C THR A 338 30.10 -8.53 19.25
N TYR A 339 30.27 -8.24 17.97
CA TYR A 339 31.52 -7.76 17.41
C TYR A 339 31.42 -6.26 17.11
N VAL A 340 32.42 -5.48 17.53
CA VAL A 340 32.44 -4.03 17.37
C VAL A 340 33.73 -3.62 16.66
N TRP A 341 33.61 -2.97 15.52
CA TRP A 341 34.74 -2.33 14.84
C TRP A 341 34.60 -0.81 14.91
N HIS A 342 35.72 -0.15 15.15
CA HIS A 342 35.77 1.29 15.36
C HIS A 342 36.33 1.98 14.13
N ILE A 343 35.65 3.02 13.67
CA ILE A 343 36.12 3.86 12.58
C ILE A 343 36.08 5.32 12.99
N GLU A 344 36.95 6.11 12.39
CA GLU A 344 36.94 7.56 12.59
C GLU A 344 35.55 8.13 12.27
N LYS A 345 35.15 9.16 13.01
CA LYS A 345 33.82 9.78 12.90
C LYS A 345 33.73 10.69 11.67
N GLU A 346 33.90 10.10 10.50
CA GLU A 346 33.89 10.77 9.20
C GLU A 346 32.96 10.03 8.23
N ILE A 347 31.87 10.68 7.81
CA ILE A 347 30.83 10.06 6.98
C ILE A 347 31.38 9.59 5.62
N SER A 348 32.35 10.30 5.05
CA SER A 348 33.02 9.96 3.79
C SER A 348 33.67 8.57 3.82
N LYS A 349 34.21 8.18 5.00
CA LYS A 349 34.93 6.92 5.21
C LYS A 349 34.00 5.74 5.46
N VAL A 350 32.74 5.98 5.85
CA VAL A 350 31.77 4.92 6.19
C VAL A 350 31.67 3.88 5.07
N LYS A 351 31.51 4.31 3.82
CA LYS A 351 31.34 3.39 2.68
C LYS A 351 32.59 2.54 2.40
N GLU A 352 33.76 3.15 2.50
CA GLU A 352 35.05 2.45 2.32
C GLU A 352 35.21 1.37 3.38
N TYR A 353 35.04 1.73 4.66
CA TYR A 353 35.12 0.78 5.76
C TYR A 353 34.04 -0.29 5.71
N LEU A 354 32.84 0.00 5.18
CA LEU A 354 31.82 -1.03 5.01
C LEU A 354 32.31 -2.17 4.09
N ASN A 355 33.01 -1.84 3.00
CA ASN A 355 33.57 -2.83 2.09
C ASN A 355 34.71 -3.64 2.76
N GLU A 356 35.51 -2.98 3.60
CA GLU A 356 36.52 -3.68 4.40
C GLU A 356 35.88 -4.65 5.40
N ILE A 357 34.83 -4.20 6.11
CA ILE A 357 34.08 -5.04 7.05
C ILE A 357 33.44 -6.22 6.32
N GLU A 358 32.89 -6.03 5.12
CA GLU A 358 32.37 -7.13 4.32
C GLU A 358 33.47 -8.16 4.01
N SER A 359 34.66 -7.69 3.62
CA SER A 359 35.81 -8.55 3.37
C SER A 359 36.26 -9.30 4.63
N LYS A 360 36.31 -8.62 5.78
CA LYS A 360 36.63 -9.22 7.09
C LYS A 360 35.60 -10.28 7.47
N ILE A 361 34.31 -10.03 7.28
CA ILE A 361 33.25 -11.00 7.53
C ILE A 361 33.37 -12.20 6.58
N LYS A 362 33.71 -12.00 5.29
CA LYS A 362 34.00 -13.09 4.37
C LYS A 362 35.14 -13.98 4.88
N THR A 363 36.26 -13.39 5.28
CA THR A 363 37.38 -14.12 5.90
C THR A 363 36.94 -14.87 7.15
N ILE A 364 36.18 -14.23 8.04
CA ILE A 364 35.65 -14.87 9.26
C ILE A 364 34.78 -16.09 8.93
N LYS A 365 34.01 -16.04 7.85
CA LYS A 365 33.16 -17.16 7.41
C LYS A 365 33.98 -18.32 6.83
N ILE A 366 35.07 -18.03 6.12
CA ILE A 366 35.93 -19.04 5.47
C ILE A 366 36.90 -19.66 6.48
N ASP A 367 37.69 -18.82 7.15
CA ASP A 367 38.79 -19.25 8.01
C ASP A 367 38.36 -19.49 9.45
N GLY A 368 37.16 -19.05 9.82
CA GLY A 368 36.60 -19.15 11.15
C GLY A 368 37.01 -18.01 12.07
N LYS A 369 36.10 -17.68 12.99
CA LYS A 369 36.21 -16.57 13.95
C LYS A 369 37.50 -16.60 14.78
N LYS A 370 37.92 -17.79 15.24
CA LYS A 370 39.11 -17.94 16.10
C LYS A 370 40.39 -17.54 15.36
N ASN A 371 40.50 -17.87 14.07
CA ASN A 371 41.66 -17.53 13.28
C ASN A 371 41.75 -16.03 13.08
N TYR A 372 40.64 -15.40 12.66
CA TYR A 372 40.57 -13.94 12.52
C TYR A 372 40.93 -13.20 13.83
N ILE A 373 40.37 -13.62 14.96
CA ILE A 373 40.66 -12.99 16.27
C ILE A 373 42.15 -13.09 16.63
N ASN A 374 42.80 -14.20 16.29
CA ASN A 374 44.21 -14.43 16.63
C ASN A 374 45.18 -13.71 15.69
N SER A 375 44.74 -13.33 14.49
CA SER A 375 45.61 -12.78 13.44
C SER A 375 45.35 -11.31 13.12
N THR A 376 44.29 -10.71 13.66
CA THR A 376 43.90 -9.34 13.29
C THR A 376 44.64 -8.27 14.09
N GLU A 377 45.01 -7.18 13.42
CA GLU A 377 45.49 -5.92 14.00
C GLU A 377 44.39 -4.85 14.05
N ASP A 378 43.16 -5.21 13.72
CA ASP A 378 42.02 -4.29 13.68
C ASP A 378 41.72 -3.67 15.05
N LYS A 379 41.27 -2.40 15.05
CA LYS A 379 40.60 -1.79 16.21
C LYS A 379 39.23 -2.43 16.40
N PHE A 380 39.22 -3.49 17.21
CA PHE A 380 38.10 -4.42 17.31
C PHE A 380 37.89 -4.88 18.75
N GLU A 381 36.62 -4.89 19.17
CA GLU A 381 36.21 -5.31 20.50
C GLU A 381 35.09 -6.35 20.43
N ARG A 382 34.93 -7.12 21.51
CA ARG A 382 33.92 -8.17 21.64
C ARG A 382 33.15 -7.99 22.94
N VAL A 383 31.83 -7.94 22.85
CA VAL A 383 30.95 -7.95 24.02
C VAL A 383 30.35 -9.33 24.20
N TYR A 384 30.63 -9.97 25.32
CA TYR A 384 30.18 -11.33 25.58
C TYR A 384 28.76 -11.35 26.17
N HIS A 385 27.98 -12.32 25.72
CA HIS A 385 26.65 -12.58 26.23
C HIS A 385 26.70 -13.45 27.49
N ASP A 386 26.06 -13.00 28.57
CA ASP A 386 25.84 -13.78 29.78
C ASP A 386 24.44 -14.41 29.74
N TYR A 387 24.38 -15.73 29.51
CA TYR A 387 23.14 -16.50 29.43
C TYR A 387 22.70 -17.10 30.77
N SER A 388 23.48 -16.94 31.84
CA SER A 388 23.17 -17.54 33.14
C SER A 388 21.94 -16.90 33.80
N GLU A 389 21.76 -15.59 33.60
CA GLU A 389 20.63 -14.84 34.13
C GLU A 389 20.03 -13.88 33.08
N VAL A 390 18.95 -14.29 32.41
CA VAL A 390 18.37 -13.60 31.24
C VAL A 390 18.08 -12.10 31.44
N LYS A 391 17.71 -11.67 32.65
CA LYS A 391 17.49 -10.23 32.94
C LYS A 391 18.80 -9.49 33.21
N GLN A 392 19.75 -10.09 33.92
CA GLN A 392 21.02 -9.43 34.27
C GLN A 392 22.02 -9.44 33.10
N GLY A 393 22.01 -10.49 32.28
CA GLY A 393 22.95 -10.65 31.17
C GLY A 393 22.84 -9.54 30.14
N PHE A 394 21.61 -9.18 29.74
CA PHE A 394 21.39 -8.03 28.84
C PHE A 394 21.85 -6.70 29.47
N VAL A 395 21.64 -6.50 30.77
CA VAL A 395 22.07 -5.26 31.44
C VAL A 395 23.58 -5.15 31.48
N LYS A 396 24.30 -6.25 31.78
CA LYS A 396 25.76 -6.32 31.73
C LYS A 396 26.27 -6.04 30.32
N TRP A 397 25.75 -6.75 29.32
CA TRP A 397 26.08 -6.56 27.91
C TRP A 397 25.87 -5.10 27.47
N LYS A 398 24.71 -4.52 27.81
CA LYS A 398 24.40 -3.13 27.46
C LYS A 398 25.36 -2.15 28.11
N LYS A 399 25.75 -2.38 29.37
CA LYS A 399 26.70 -1.52 30.09
C LYS A 399 28.08 -1.57 29.42
N GLU A 400 28.55 -2.78 29.11
CA GLU A 400 29.83 -2.99 28.44
C GLU A 400 29.84 -2.37 27.04
N LEU A 401 28.79 -2.60 26.25
CA LEU A 401 28.69 -1.98 24.93
C LEU A 401 28.68 -0.44 25.01
N ASN A 402 27.92 0.17 25.93
CA ASN A 402 27.93 1.64 26.04
C ASN A 402 29.29 2.18 26.50
N PHE A 403 30.08 1.41 27.25
CA PHE A 403 31.44 1.80 27.60
C PHE A 403 32.34 1.83 26.35
N ILE A 404 32.22 0.85 25.47
CA ILE A 404 32.95 0.76 24.19
C ILE A 404 32.56 1.90 23.22
N LEU A 405 31.30 2.35 23.27
CA LEU A 405 30.77 3.42 22.42
C LEU A 405 31.05 4.84 22.96
N SER A 406 31.52 4.96 24.21
CA SER A 406 31.85 6.23 24.87
C SER A 406 33.22 6.73 24.45
#